data_AF-A0A3B0Z2A4-F1
#
_entry.id   AF-A0A3B0Z2A4-F1
#
_cell.length_a   1.000
_cell.length_b   1.000
_cell.length_c   1.000
_cell.angle_alpha   90.00
_cell.angle_beta   90.00
_cell.angle_gamma   90.00
#
_symmetry.space_group_name_H-M   'P 1'
#
loop_
_entity.id
_entity.type
_entity.pdbx_description
1 polymer ?
#
loop_
_entity_poly.entity_id
_entity_poly.type
_entity_poly.pdbx_seq_one_letter_code
_entity_poly.pdbx_strand_id
1 'polypeptide(L)'
;MRPITFRLFILLSLLPLLAWGRGTYQEPREFLSDNFNGQVPEASIVWLTGERKQRAREILGHSYASLRVRYWRKAQRSAWILEEIGKDHPITTGVVIQDGRLERIKVLIFRESRGWEVRYPFFTDQFKGAELNHDGALNKSIDGISGATLSVRALKKIAALALYLDSVTVKQNVKTSP
;
A
#
# COMPACT_ATOMS: atom_id res chain seq x y z
N MET A 1 -12.51 48.04 55.23
CA MET A 1 -12.39 48.24 53.77
C MET A 1 -11.42 47.20 53.23
N ARG A 2 -11.86 46.30 52.33
CA ARG A 2 -11.00 45.27 51.69
C ARG A 2 -11.15 45.42 50.16
N PRO A 3 -10.06 45.47 49.37
CA PRO A 3 -10.18 45.49 47.92
C PRO A 3 -10.40 44.07 47.39
N ILE A 4 -11.46 43.89 46.60
CA ILE A 4 -11.78 42.65 45.88
C ILE A 4 -10.96 42.67 44.58
N THR A 5 -9.93 41.82 44.49
CA THR A 5 -9.17 41.63 43.26
C THR A 5 -9.83 40.54 42.41
N PHE A 6 -10.41 40.95 41.28
CA PHE A 6 -10.98 40.04 40.30
C PHE A 6 -9.86 39.50 39.39
N ARG A 7 -9.42 38.26 39.62
CA ARG A 7 -8.48 37.58 38.72
C ARG A 7 -9.25 36.97 37.54
N LEU A 8 -9.11 37.57 36.37
CA LEU A 8 -9.61 37.03 35.11
C LEU A 8 -8.70 35.87 34.67
N PHE A 9 -9.15 34.63 34.86
CA PHE A 9 -8.51 33.44 34.28
C PHE A 9 -9.02 33.27 32.85
N ILE A 10 -8.25 33.71 31.86
CA ILE A 10 -8.50 33.37 30.45
C ILE A 10 -7.98 31.95 30.24
N LEU A 11 -8.90 30.98 30.23
CA LEU A 11 -8.64 29.60 29.84
C LEU A 11 -8.53 29.57 28.31
N LEU A 12 -7.31 29.69 27.79
CA LEU A 12 -7.01 29.56 26.36
C LEU A 12 -7.19 28.09 25.95
N SER A 13 -8.38 27.74 25.48
CA SER A 13 -8.69 26.41 24.95
C SER A 13 -7.82 26.12 23.72
N LEU A 14 -6.84 25.22 23.86
CA LEU A 14 -6.20 24.54 22.73
C LEU A 14 -7.26 23.72 22.00
N LEU A 15 -7.84 24.28 20.94
CA LEU A 15 -8.51 23.48 19.92
C LEU A 15 -7.40 22.77 19.12
N PRO A 16 -7.30 21.43 19.15
CA PRO A 16 -6.46 20.75 18.18
C PRO A 16 -7.07 21.00 16.81
N LEU A 17 -6.35 21.72 15.96
CA LEU A 17 -6.62 21.74 14.52
C LEU A 17 -6.46 20.30 14.03
N LEU A 18 -7.57 19.58 13.91
CA LEU A 18 -7.62 18.32 13.18
C LEU A 18 -7.40 18.68 11.72
N ALA A 19 -6.13 18.68 11.29
CA ALA A 19 -5.78 18.66 9.89
C ALA A 19 -6.30 17.34 9.32
N TRP A 20 -7.51 17.35 8.77
CA TRP A 20 -7.98 16.26 7.92
C TRP A 20 -7.11 16.27 6.67
N GLY A 21 -6.05 15.47 6.69
CA GLY A 21 -5.28 15.20 5.49
C GLY A 21 -6.25 14.65 4.45
N ARG A 22 -6.46 15.39 3.35
CA ARG A 22 -7.05 14.79 2.15
C ARG A 22 -6.31 13.49 1.90
N GLY A 23 -7.04 12.38 1.83
CA GLY A 23 -6.54 11.17 1.20
C GLY A 23 -6.41 9.91 2.03
N THR A 24 -6.44 9.91 3.36
CA THR A 24 -6.36 8.63 4.10
C THR A 24 -7.73 7.97 4.20
N TYR A 25 -7.92 6.86 3.50
CA TYR A 25 -9.14 6.05 3.52
C TYR A 25 -9.08 4.93 4.55
N GLN A 26 -7.88 4.46 4.86
CA GLN A 26 -7.61 3.49 5.90
C GLN A 26 -6.14 3.59 6.30
N GLU A 27 -5.84 3.55 7.59
CA GLU A 27 -4.46 3.54 8.05
C GLU A 27 -3.77 2.20 7.71
N PRO A 28 -2.48 2.18 7.31
CA PRO A 28 -1.78 0.94 7.01
C PRO A 28 -1.81 -0.09 8.15
N ARG A 29 -1.78 0.37 9.41
CA ARG A 29 -1.88 -0.51 10.58
C ARG A 29 -3.26 -1.17 10.68
N GLU A 30 -4.32 -0.42 10.41
CA GLU A 30 -5.69 -0.95 10.39
C GLU A 30 -5.86 -1.93 9.24
N PHE A 31 -5.35 -1.63 8.04
CA PHE A 31 -5.36 -2.57 6.92
C PHE A 31 -4.70 -3.89 7.30
N LEU A 32 -3.53 -3.86 7.95
CA LEU A 32 -2.86 -5.08 8.41
C LEU A 32 -3.69 -5.80 9.47
N SER A 33 -4.23 -5.08 10.45
CA SER A 33 -5.10 -5.65 11.49
C SER A 33 -6.31 -6.36 10.89
N ASP A 34 -7.03 -5.73 9.97
CA ASP A 34 -8.20 -6.30 9.30
C ASP A 34 -7.86 -7.58 8.55
N ASN A 35 -6.72 -7.61 7.85
CA ASN A 35 -6.36 -8.77 7.04
C ASN A 35 -5.75 -9.91 7.86
N PHE A 36 -5.28 -9.65 9.09
CA PHE A 36 -4.76 -10.68 10.00
C PHE A 36 -5.61 -10.90 11.25
N ASN A 37 -6.87 -10.45 11.27
CA ASN A 37 -7.79 -10.58 12.40
C ASN A 37 -7.19 -10.10 13.74
N GLY A 38 -6.49 -8.96 13.70
CA GLY A 38 -5.76 -8.38 14.84
C GLY A 38 -4.44 -9.08 15.19
N GLN A 39 -4.17 -10.26 14.64
CA GLN A 39 -2.95 -11.04 14.88
C GLN A 39 -1.90 -10.77 13.79
N VAL A 40 -1.49 -9.52 13.65
CA VAL A 40 -0.50 -9.11 12.64
C VAL A 40 0.85 -9.77 12.93
N PRO A 41 1.44 -10.53 11.98
CA PRO A 41 2.78 -11.11 12.16
C PRO A 41 3.87 -10.06 12.37
N GLU A 42 5.08 -10.48 12.74
CA GLU A 42 6.21 -9.57 12.70
C GLU A 42 6.56 -9.18 11.24
N ALA A 43 6.91 -7.90 11.04
CA ALA A 43 7.32 -7.41 9.73
C ALA A 43 8.67 -8.01 9.32
N SER A 44 8.69 -8.70 8.19
CA SER A 44 9.90 -9.11 7.48
C SER A 44 10.34 -8.04 6.48
N ILE A 45 11.60 -8.14 6.01
CA ILE A 45 12.17 -7.18 5.05
C ILE A 45 12.65 -7.91 3.80
N VAL A 46 12.26 -7.41 2.63
CA VAL A 46 12.90 -7.75 1.36
C VAL A 46 13.76 -6.58 0.89
N TRP A 47 15.02 -6.88 0.57
CA TRP A 47 15.98 -5.91 0.06
C TRP A 47 15.92 -5.82 -1.47
N LEU A 48 15.76 -4.63 -2.02
CA LEU A 48 15.78 -4.38 -3.46
C LEU A 48 17.22 -4.13 -3.93
N THR A 49 17.99 -5.21 -4.03
CA THR A 49 19.38 -5.20 -4.50
C THR A 49 19.57 -6.20 -5.65
N GLY A 50 20.63 -6.00 -6.46
CA GLY A 50 20.97 -6.88 -7.59
C GLY A 50 19.80 -7.07 -8.55
N GLU A 51 19.52 -8.33 -8.89
CA GLU A 51 18.43 -8.73 -9.78
C GLU A 51 17.06 -8.21 -9.31
N ARG A 52 16.79 -8.21 -8.00
CA ARG A 52 15.51 -7.71 -7.45
C ARG A 52 15.27 -6.24 -7.75
N LYS A 53 16.33 -5.43 -7.68
CA LYS A 53 16.27 -4.01 -8.03
C LYS A 53 15.98 -3.81 -9.52
N GLN A 54 16.62 -4.63 -10.36
CA GLN A 54 16.46 -4.56 -11.80
C GLN A 54 15.05 -4.96 -12.23
N ARG A 55 14.52 -6.08 -11.73
CA ARG A 55 13.15 -6.52 -12.03
C ARG A 55 12.09 -5.55 -11.49
N ALA A 56 12.28 -5.02 -10.28
CA ALA A 56 11.39 -3.96 -9.78
C ALA A 56 11.41 -2.72 -10.68
N ARG A 57 12.57 -2.32 -11.20
CA ARG A 57 12.68 -1.20 -12.14
C ARG A 57 11.96 -1.49 -13.46
N GLU A 58 12.04 -2.70 -13.99
CA GLU A 58 11.34 -3.09 -15.22
C GLU A 58 9.82 -3.03 -15.04
N ILE A 59 9.31 -3.52 -13.90
CA ILE A 59 7.88 -3.47 -13.56
C ILE A 59 7.39 -2.02 -13.43
N LEU A 60 8.17 -1.18 -12.75
CA LEU A 60 7.77 0.20 -12.45
C LEU A 60 8.07 1.18 -13.58
N GLY A 61 9.05 0.88 -14.44
CA GLY A 61 9.61 1.83 -15.39
C GLY A 61 10.49 2.92 -14.76
N HIS A 62 10.77 2.84 -13.45
CA HIS A 62 11.71 3.71 -12.73
C HIS A 62 12.26 3.00 -11.50
N SER A 63 13.22 3.62 -10.81
CA SER A 63 13.72 3.06 -9.54
C SER A 63 12.63 3.13 -8.47
N TYR A 64 12.46 2.05 -7.70
CA TYR A 64 11.68 2.10 -6.48
C TYR A 64 12.38 3.00 -5.44
N ALA A 65 11.61 3.77 -4.68
CA ALA A 65 12.14 4.82 -3.81
C ALA A 65 12.99 4.30 -2.64
N SER A 66 12.75 3.06 -2.20
CA SER A 66 13.40 2.45 -1.04
C SER A 66 14.21 1.21 -1.41
N LEU A 67 15.33 0.97 -0.72
CA LEU A 67 16.09 -0.28 -0.82
C LEU A 67 15.51 -1.41 0.04
N ARG A 68 14.58 -1.10 0.94
CA ARG A 68 13.93 -2.06 1.84
C ARG A 68 12.42 -1.96 1.72
N VAL A 69 11.76 -3.10 1.53
CA VAL A 69 10.30 -3.22 1.53
C VAL A 69 9.90 -4.12 2.68
N ARG A 70 9.02 -3.63 3.54
CA ARG A 70 8.46 -4.43 4.63
C ARG A 70 7.27 -5.23 4.11
N TYR A 71 7.13 -6.43 4.62
CA TYR A 71 5.98 -7.28 4.35
C TYR A 71 5.64 -8.10 5.59
N TRP A 72 4.40 -8.59 5.63
CA TRP A 72 3.89 -9.41 6.73
C TRP A 72 3.42 -10.72 6.13
N ARG A 73 3.83 -11.85 6.70
CA ARG A 73 3.46 -13.17 6.17
C ARG A 73 3.02 -14.10 7.29
N LYS A 74 1.94 -14.85 7.04
CA LYS A 74 1.46 -15.97 7.85
C LYS A 74 1.13 -17.11 6.90
N ALA A 75 1.88 -18.21 6.99
CA ALA A 75 1.81 -19.31 6.02
C ALA A 75 1.94 -18.80 4.56
N GLN A 76 0.99 -19.12 3.69
CA GLN A 76 0.98 -18.71 2.28
C GLN A 76 0.34 -17.35 2.02
N ARG A 77 -0.08 -16.64 3.08
CA ARG A 77 -0.70 -15.32 2.98
C ARG A 77 0.30 -14.23 3.31
N SER A 78 0.48 -13.28 2.41
CA SER A 78 1.34 -12.12 2.61
C SER A 78 0.59 -10.80 2.42
N ALA A 79 0.99 -9.77 3.16
CA ALA A 79 0.47 -8.42 3.03
C ALA A 79 1.62 -7.43 2.79
N TRP A 80 1.35 -6.45 1.93
CA TRP A 80 2.30 -5.47 1.45
C TRP A 80 1.68 -4.08 1.53
N ILE A 81 2.46 -3.11 1.96
CA ILE A 81 2.12 -1.68 1.86
C ILE A 81 3.14 -1.06 0.91
N LEU A 82 2.68 -0.69 -0.28
CA LEU A 82 3.52 -0.19 -1.37
C LEU A 82 3.04 1.19 -1.82
N GLU A 83 3.95 1.94 -2.43
CA GLU A 83 3.65 3.24 -2.98
C GLU A 83 4.11 3.32 -4.43
N GLU A 84 3.32 3.99 -5.26
CA GLU A 84 3.66 4.30 -6.63
C GLU A 84 3.13 5.70 -6.96
N ILE A 85 3.89 6.43 -7.77
CA ILE A 85 3.50 7.77 -8.21
C ILE A 85 2.28 7.69 -9.12
N GLY A 86 1.24 8.48 -8.81
CA GLY A 86 0.09 8.67 -9.68
C GLY A 86 0.42 9.65 -10.80
N LYS A 87 -0.17 10.84 -10.73
CA LYS A 87 0.17 11.97 -11.58
C LYS A 87 1.34 12.75 -10.99
N ASP A 88 1.18 13.21 -9.74
CA ASP A 88 2.07 14.14 -9.06
C ASP A 88 2.42 13.68 -7.61
N HIS A 89 1.63 12.78 -7.03
CA HIS A 89 1.78 12.32 -5.64
C HIS A 89 1.71 10.79 -5.48
N PRO A 90 2.40 10.22 -4.46
CA PRO A 90 2.34 8.78 -4.19
C PRO A 90 0.94 8.32 -3.77
N ILE A 91 0.53 7.17 -4.30
CA ILE A 91 -0.66 6.43 -3.89
C ILE A 91 -0.21 5.27 -3.00
N THR A 92 -0.55 5.32 -1.72
CA THR A 92 -0.24 4.25 -0.76
C THR A 92 -1.30 3.17 -0.86
N THR A 93 -0.88 1.94 -1.16
CA THR A 93 -1.78 0.83 -1.48
C THR A 93 -1.42 -0.40 -0.65
N GLY A 94 -2.44 -1.00 -0.04
CA GLY A 94 -2.35 -2.29 0.63
C GLY A 94 -2.64 -3.41 -0.37
N VAL A 95 -1.81 -4.44 -0.40
CA VAL A 95 -1.99 -5.64 -1.23
C VAL A 95 -1.92 -6.88 -0.35
N VAL A 96 -2.84 -7.82 -0.54
CA VAL A 96 -2.81 -9.15 0.06
C VAL A 96 -2.67 -10.18 -1.04
N ILE A 97 -1.74 -11.11 -0.85
CA ILE A 97 -1.48 -12.22 -1.75
C ILE A 97 -1.68 -13.51 -0.96
N GLN A 98 -2.38 -14.46 -1.57
CA GLN A 98 -2.63 -15.80 -1.04
C GLN A 98 -2.21 -16.80 -2.11
N ASP A 99 -1.30 -17.71 -1.76
CA ASP A 99 -0.83 -18.77 -2.68
C ASP A 99 -0.34 -18.22 -4.03
N GLY A 100 0.41 -17.11 -4.01
CA GLY A 100 0.94 -16.45 -5.21
C GLY A 100 -0.09 -15.70 -6.06
N ARG A 101 -1.36 -15.64 -5.62
CA ARG A 101 -2.47 -14.94 -6.29
C ARG A 101 -2.88 -13.70 -5.52
N LEU A 102 -3.25 -12.65 -6.23
CA LEU A 102 -3.72 -11.42 -5.62
C LEU A 102 -5.12 -11.64 -5.00
N GLU A 103 -5.19 -11.64 -3.67
CA GLU A 103 -6.43 -11.79 -2.92
C GLU A 103 -7.16 -10.44 -2.79
N ARG A 104 -6.42 -9.38 -2.48
CA ARG A 104 -6.96 -8.03 -2.28
C ARG A 104 -5.96 -6.95 -2.69
N ILE A 105 -6.45 -5.87 -3.29
CA ILE A 105 -5.74 -4.61 -3.45
C ILE A 105 -6.65 -3.47 -2.96
N LYS A 106 -6.11 -2.52 -2.19
CA LYS A 106 -6.89 -1.42 -1.63
C LYS A 106 -6.05 -0.15 -1.56
N VAL A 107 -6.60 0.97 -2.04
CA VAL A 107 -6.01 2.29 -1.83
C VAL A 107 -6.20 2.69 -0.37
N LEU A 108 -5.08 2.96 0.31
CA LEU A 108 -5.06 3.34 1.73
C LEU A 108 -4.93 4.85 1.89
N ILE A 109 -4.01 5.47 1.13
CA ILE A 109 -3.77 6.91 1.16
C ILE A 109 -3.63 7.44 -0.27
N PHE A 110 -4.40 8.48 -0.60
CA PHE A 110 -4.51 9.04 -1.94
C PHE A 110 -4.40 10.56 -1.92
N ARG A 111 -3.30 11.08 -2.45
CA ARG A 111 -2.92 12.50 -2.28
C ARG A 111 -3.11 13.33 -3.55
N GLU A 112 -3.79 12.78 -4.56
CA GLU A 112 -4.01 13.44 -5.85
C GLU A 112 -5.33 14.20 -5.90
N SER A 113 -5.42 15.16 -6.83
CA SER A 113 -6.64 15.93 -7.05
C SER A 113 -7.76 15.14 -7.73
N ARG A 114 -7.42 14.15 -8.57
CA ARG A 114 -8.35 13.35 -9.38
C ARG A 114 -7.85 11.91 -9.53
N GLY A 115 -8.72 11.03 -10.00
CA GLY A 115 -8.39 9.61 -10.18
C GLY A 115 -8.54 8.79 -8.91
N TRP A 116 -9.25 9.32 -7.90
CA TRP A 116 -9.54 8.65 -6.64
C TRP A 116 -10.58 7.54 -6.80
N GLU A 117 -11.24 7.48 -7.95
CA GLU A 117 -12.19 6.44 -8.37
C GLU A 117 -11.57 5.04 -8.31
N VAL A 118 -10.24 4.93 -8.48
CA VAL A 118 -9.49 3.67 -8.38
C VAL A 118 -9.53 3.04 -6.98
N ARG A 119 -10.04 3.74 -5.96
CA ARG A 119 -10.22 3.18 -4.61
C ARG A 119 -11.42 2.24 -4.49
N TYR A 120 -12.35 2.29 -5.45
CA TYR A 120 -13.65 1.64 -5.31
C TYR A 120 -13.65 0.18 -5.76
N PRO A 121 -14.53 -0.66 -5.18
CA PRO A 121 -14.62 -2.09 -5.50
C PRO A 121 -14.79 -2.40 -6.98
N PHE A 122 -15.56 -1.61 -7.74
CA PHE A 122 -15.77 -1.84 -9.18
C PHE A 122 -14.45 -1.87 -9.97
N PHE A 123 -13.41 -1.21 -9.47
CA PHE A 123 -12.07 -1.24 -10.05
C PHE A 123 -11.17 -2.24 -9.35
N THR A 124 -11.06 -2.19 -8.02
CA THR A 124 -10.12 -3.03 -7.27
C THR A 124 -10.44 -4.52 -7.34
N ASP A 125 -11.70 -4.90 -7.51
CA ASP A 125 -12.10 -6.30 -7.59
C ASP A 125 -11.64 -6.99 -8.88
N GLN A 126 -11.33 -6.22 -9.92
CA GLN A 126 -10.77 -6.75 -11.17
C GLN A 126 -9.42 -7.45 -10.94
N PHE A 127 -8.67 -7.06 -9.90
CA PHE A 127 -7.38 -7.65 -9.56
C PHE A 127 -7.47 -9.00 -8.86
N LYS A 128 -8.64 -9.39 -8.33
CA LYS A 128 -8.80 -10.65 -7.60
C LYS A 128 -8.38 -11.84 -8.48
N GLY A 129 -7.57 -12.72 -7.91
CA GLY A 129 -7.02 -13.91 -8.57
C GLY A 129 -5.93 -13.64 -9.59
N ALA A 130 -5.47 -12.39 -9.76
CA ALA A 130 -4.39 -12.07 -10.68
C ALA A 130 -3.06 -12.70 -10.25
N GLU A 131 -2.26 -13.08 -11.23
CA GLU A 131 -0.90 -13.62 -11.08
C GLU A 131 0.04 -12.92 -12.07
N LEU A 132 1.34 -13.16 -11.92
CA LEU A 132 2.29 -12.81 -12.97
C LEU A 132 2.29 -13.87 -14.06
N ASN A 133 2.25 -13.44 -15.32
CA ASN A 133 2.52 -14.28 -16.47
C ASN A 133 4.05 -14.47 -16.64
N HIS A 134 4.45 -15.26 -17.65
CA HIS A 134 5.86 -15.52 -17.94
C HIS A 134 6.68 -14.25 -18.26
N ASP A 135 6.02 -13.20 -18.75
CA ASP A 135 6.65 -11.91 -19.08
C ASP A 135 6.79 -10.99 -17.85
N GLY A 136 6.26 -11.39 -16.69
CA GLY A 136 6.26 -10.57 -15.48
C GLY A 136 5.19 -9.47 -15.45
N ALA A 137 4.18 -9.56 -16.32
CA ALA A 137 2.99 -8.73 -16.31
C ALA A 137 1.81 -9.46 -15.64
N LEU A 138 0.73 -8.75 -15.33
CA LEU A 138 -0.50 -9.39 -14.83
C LEU A 138 -1.09 -10.32 -15.91
N ASN A 139 -1.49 -11.53 -15.52
CA ASN A 139 -2.09 -12.53 -16.40
C ASN A 139 -3.51 -12.17 -16.89
N LYS A 140 -4.10 -11.10 -16.34
CA LYS A 140 -5.44 -10.64 -16.69
C LYS A 140 -5.44 -9.15 -17.03
N SER A 141 -6.34 -8.77 -17.94
CA SER A 141 -6.60 -7.36 -18.21
C SER A 141 -7.32 -6.71 -17.04
N ILE A 142 -7.06 -5.43 -16.86
CA ILE A 142 -7.71 -4.57 -15.88
C ILE A 142 -8.20 -3.35 -16.65
N ASP A 143 -9.50 -3.12 -16.64
CA ASP A 143 -10.13 -2.02 -17.37
C ASP A 143 -9.73 -0.68 -16.75
N GLY A 144 -9.66 0.33 -17.62
CA GLY A 144 -9.36 1.69 -17.19
C GLY A 144 -10.54 2.39 -16.54
N ILE A 145 -10.27 3.56 -15.98
CA ILE A 145 -11.28 4.53 -15.58
C ILE A 145 -10.97 5.82 -16.33
N SER A 146 -11.96 6.37 -17.04
CA SER A 146 -11.81 7.66 -17.74
C SER A 146 -11.36 8.75 -16.78
N GLY A 147 -10.35 9.53 -17.18
CA GLY A 147 -9.79 10.60 -16.36
C GLY A 147 -8.85 10.14 -15.22
N ALA A 148 -8.64 8.83 -15.04
CA ALA A 148 -7.79 8.27 -13.98
C ALA A 148 -6.66 7.38 -14.50
N THR A 149 -6.26 7.52 -15.77
CA THR A 149 -5.28 6.64 -16.45
C THR A 149 -3.97 6.45 -15.65
N LEU A 150 -3.43 7.51 -15.07
CA LEU A 150 -2.18 7.45 -14.30
C LEU A 150 -2.36 6.69 -12.98
N SER A 151 -3.45 6.93 -12.26
CA SER A 151 -3.79 6.20 -11.03
C SER A 151 -4.06 4.71 -11.32
N VAL A 152 -4.75 4.40 -12.42
CA VAL A 152 -4.95 3.02 -12.88
C VAL A 152 -3.61 2.34 -13.16
N ARG A 153 -2.71 3.01 -13.90
CA ARG A 153 -1.37 2.50 -14.19
C ARG A 153 -0.56 2.27 -12.92
N ALA A 154 -0.64 3.18 -11.94
CA ALA A 154 0.03 3.05 -10.66
C ALA A 154 -0.42 1.77 -9.92
N LEU A 155 -1.74 1.51 -9.84
CA LEU A 155 -2.25 0.31 -9.18
C LEU A 155 -1.87 -0.98 -9.92
N LYS A 156 -1.85 -0.99 -11.27
CA LYS A 156 -1.36 -2.13 -12.05
C LYS A 156 0.09 -2.46 -11.74
N LYS A 157 0.95 -1.44 -11.67
CA LYS A 157 2.36 -1.60 -11.30
C LYS A 157 2.54 -2.11 -9.87
N ILE A 158 1.79 -1.56 -8.90
CA ILE A 158 1.81 -2.02 -7.51
C ILE A 158 1.41 -3.49 -7.42
N ALA A 159 0.34 -3.90 -8.11
CA ALA A 159 -0.11 -5.29 -8.13
C ALA A 159 0.99 -6.23 -8.67
N ALA A 160 1.58 -5.89 -9.81
CA ALA A 160 2.67 -6.68 -10.40
C ALA A 160 3.91 -6.71 -9.51
N LEU A 161 4.29 -5.59 -8.90
CA LEU A 161 5.42 -5.51 -7.97
C LEU A 161 5.16 -6.39 -6.74
N ALA A 162 3.99 -6.33 -6.13
CA ALA A 162 3.65 -7.14 -4.96
C ALA A 162 3.74 -8.64 -5.28
N LEU A 163 3.18 -9.09 -6.41
CA LEU A 163 3.25 -10.49 -6.85
C LEU A 163 4.71 -10.94 -7.11
N TYR A 164 5.52 -10.07 -7.71
CA TYR A 164 6.94 -10.35 -7.89
C TYR A 164 7.66 -10.52 -6.55
N LEU A 165 7.46 -9.58 -5.61
CA LEU A 165 8.08 -9.62 -4.30
C LEU A 165 7.63 -10.82 -3.47
N ASP A 166 6.36 -11.21 -3.57
CA ASP A 166 5.85 -12.44 -2.97
C ASP A 166 6.60 -13.66 -3.50
N SER A 167 6.71 -13.79 -4.82
CA SER A 167 7.37 -14.94 -5.48
C SER A 167 8.84 -15.13 -5.07
N VAL A 168 9.58 -14.03 -4.87
CA VAL A 168 11.01 -14.10 -4.49
C VAL A 168 11.21 -14.25 -2.99
N THR A 169 10.24 -13.89 -2.16
CA THR A 169 10.31 -14.05 -0.69
C THR A 169 9.83 -15.41 -0.22
N VAL A 170 8.90 -16.06 -0.93
CA VAL A 170 8.56 -17.49 -0.67
C VAL A 170 9.81 -18.35 -0.85
N LYS A 171 10.58 -18.13 -1.92
CA LYS A 171 11.85 -18.84 -2.20
C LYS A 171 12.92 -18.63 -1.12
N GLN A 172 12.87 -17.52 -0.37
CA GLN A 172 13.84 -17.25 0.70
C GLN A 172 13.54 -18.04 1.97
N ASN A 173 12.27 -18.21 2.34
CA ASN A 173 11.89 -19.01 3.52
C ASN A 173 12.20 -20.50 3.37
N VAL A 174 12.29 -21.03 2.14
CA VAL A 174 12.70 -22.42 1.89
C VAL A 174 14.20 -22.64 2.19
N LYS A 175 15.03 -21.59 2.16
CA LYS A 175 16.48 -21.66 2.44
C LYS A 175 16.85 -21.38 3.90
N THR A 176 15.88 -21.24 4.80
CA THR A 176 16.14 -20.95 6.23
C THR A 176 15.44 -21.94 7.18
N SER A 177 14.93 -23.06 6.66
CA SER A 177 14.62 -24.22 7.50
C SER A 177 15.92 -25.00 7.77
N PRO A 178 16.31 -25.20 9.05
CA PRO A 178 17.43 -26.06 9.41
C PRO A 178 17.20 -27.52 9.00
#